data_AF-A0A812N9L1-F1
#
_entry.id   AF-A0A812N9L1-F1
#
_cell.length_a   1.000
_cell.length_b   1.000
_cell.length_c   1.000
_cell.angle_alpha   90.00
_cell.angle_beta   90.00
_cell.angle_gamma   90.00
#
_symmetry.space_group_name_H-M   'P 1'
#
loop_
_entity.id
_entity.type
_entity.pdbx_description
1 polymer ?
#
loop_
_entity_poly.entity_id
_entity_poly.type
_entity_poly.pdbx_seq_one_letter_code
_entity_poly.pdbx_strand_id
1 'polypeptide(L)'
;MASVPLEKFASSLCKPGRSRSGGSSGDVAFAMYTVPADAFLQMTEVKMHEELLDAGVVTEFDEIMGNAMFVSHQWLSDAHPDPYFQQLRTLQDALKNMVAGTSKVYLPVCSEILNGRRRCPTANDFASGLHVWYDYFSIPQNADGHASLVRQNAIQSIPSYVARCEFFIVLCPAFRHRDQERTLSHATWGERGWCRTERAARELSTRSRGGGYVIVIESATHQTLMWTGNRMSDAPGEGAFTLDADRVGIGSMITQM
;
A
#
# COMPACT_ATOMS: atom_id res chain seq x y z
N MET A 1 -6.20 -1.12 54.98
CA MET A 1 -5.13 -0.45 54.22
C MET A 1 -5.66 -0.21 52.81
N ALA A 2 -5.66 1.04 52.34
CA ALA A 2 -6.19 1.39 51.02
C ALA A 2 -5.19 0.98 49.92
N SER A 3 -5.65 0.25 48.91
CA SER A 3 -4.83 -0.20 47.77
C SER A 3 -4.32 1.01 46.96
N VAL A 4 -3.03 0.98 46.61
CA VAL A 4 -2.33 2.06 45.90
C VAL A 4 -2.86 2.16 44.45
N PRO A 5 -2.92 3.34 43.82
CA PRO A 5 -3.50 3.51 42.47
C PRO A 5 -2.92 2.58 41.39
N LEU A 6 -1.67 2.15 41.55
CA LEU A 6 -1.00 1.23 40.63
C LEU A 6 -1.57 -0.19 40.66
N GLU A 7 -2.00 -0.67 41.83
CA GLU A 7 -2.62 -2.00 41.97
C GLU A 7 -4.03 -2.02 41.35
N LYS A 8 -4.77 -0.91 41.46
CA LYS A 8 -6.06 -0.76 40.78
C LYS A 8 -5.93 -0.78 39.25
N PHE A 9 -4.83 -0.25 38.72
CA PHE A 9 -4.52 -0.28 37.29
C PHE A 9 -4.07 -1.68 36.83
N ALA A 10 -3.23 -2.38 37.60
CA ALA A 10 -2.87 -3.76 37.29
C ALA A 10 -4.10 -4.71 37.33
N SER A 11 -5.03 -4.46 38.25
CA SER A 11 -6.28 -5.21 38.37
C SER A 11 -7.26 -4.97 37.21
N SER A 12 -7.19 -3.83 36.51
CA SER A 12 -8.05 -3.56 35.36
C SER A 12 -7.59 -4.29 34.10
N LEU A 13 -6.31 -4.68 34.04
CA LEU A 13 -5.72 -5.44 32.93
C LEU A 13 -5.96 -6.95 33.02
N CYS A 14 -6.27 -7.47 34.21
CA CYS A 14 -6.43 -8.91 34.48
C CYS A 14 -7.89 -9.36 34.66
N LYS A 15 -8.85 -8.85 33.88
CA LYS A 15 -10.21 -9.41 33.85
C LYS A 15 -10.30 -10.56 32.82
N PRO A 16 -10.71 -11.78 33.24
CA PRO A 16 -10.92 -12.89 32.31
C PRO A 16 -12.13 -12.62 31.40
N GLY A 17 -12.02 -13.12 30.17
CA GLY A 17 -12.83 -12.79 29.01
C GLY A 17 -14.34 -12.64 29.27
N ARG A 18 -14.83 -11.44 28.97
CA ARG A 18 -16.23 -11.27 28.57
C ARG A 18 -16.38 -11.95 27.21
N SER A 19 -17.19 -12.99 27.16
CA SER A 19 -17.66 -13.63 25.92
C SER A 19 -18.03 -12.55 24.90
N ARG A 20 -17.31 -12.50 23.79
CA ARG A 20 -17.66 -11.70 22.61
C ARG A 20 -18.95 -12.27 22.01
N SER A 21 -20.09 -11.90 22.59
CA SER A 21 -21.36 -11.91 21.86
C SER A 21 -21.23 -10.88 20.74
N GLY A 22 -21.40 -11.35 19.50
CA GLY A 22 -21.23 -10.58 18.28
C GLY A 22 -21.96 -9.23 18.33
N GLY A 23 -21.17 -8.17 18.36
CA GLY A 23 -21.57 -6.85 17.92
C GLY A 23 -20.94 -6.64 16.55
N SER A 24 -21.68 -6.95 15.50
CA SER A 24 -21.37 -6.50 14.15
C SER A 24 -21.60 -4.98 14.11
N SER A 25 -20.57 -4.20 14.44
CA SER A 25 -20.42 -2.87 13.85
C SER A 25 -20.05 -3.12 12.39
N GLY A 26 -21.01 -2.99 11.49
CA GLY A 26 -20.85 -3.27 10.07
C GLY A 26 -19.90 -2.26 9.42
N ASP A 27 -18.60 -2.54 9.47
CA ASP A 27 -17.70 -2.05 8.43
C ASP A 27 -17.94 -2.91 7.20
N VAL A 28 -18.64 -2.35 6.23
CA VAL A 28 -18.72 -2.91 4.89
C VAL A 28 -17.37 -2.67 4.21
N ALA A 29 -16.33 -3.35 4.71
CA ALA A 29 -15.03 -3.36 4.09
C ALA A 29 -15.20 -4.00 2.71
N PHE A 30 -14.86 -3.25 1.66
CA PHE A 30 -14.89 -3.79 0.32
C PHE A 30 -13.81 -4.88 0.20
N ALA A 31 -14.09 -5.92 -0.56
CA ALA A 31 -13.15 -7.01 -0.76
C ALA A 31 -11.86 -6.48 -1.42
N MET A 32 -10.72 -7.05 -1.02
CA MET A 32 -9.44 -6.67 -1.62
C MET A 32 -9.29 -7.41 -2.95
N TYR A 33 -9.23 -6.71 -4.07
CA TYR A 33 -9.00 -7.30 -5.39
C TYR A 33 -7.53 -7.16 -5.81
N THR A 34 -6.96 -8.20 -6.40
CA THR A 34 -5.56 -8.22 -6.83
C THR A 34 -5.38 -8.97 -8.15
N VAL A 35 -4.26 -8.71 -8.81
CA VAL A 35 -3.83 -9.44 -10.01
C VAL A 35 -2.66 -10.36 -9.64
N PRO A 36 -2.74 -11.67 -9.90
CA PRO A 36 -1.62 -12.59 -9.73
C PRO A 36 -0.37 -12.13 -10.49
N ALA A 37 0.82 -12.29 -9.91
CA ALA A 37 2.06 -11.74 -10.47
C ALA A 37 2.38 -12.26 -11.88
N ASP A 38 2.05 -13.51 -12.21
CA ASP A 38 2.21 -14.10 -13.53
C ASP A 38 1.34 -13.42 -14.59
N ALA A 39 0.09 -13.08 -14.26
CA ALA A 39 -0.79 -12.29 -15.10
C ALA A 39 -0.32 -10.83 -15.18
N PHE A 40 0.07 -10.24 -14.06
CA PHE A 40 0.61 -8.88 -13.98
C PHE A 40 1.84 -8.70 -14.89
N LEU A 41 2.76 -9.66 -14.92
CA LEU A 41 3.97 -9.62 -15.74
C LEU A 41 3.71 -9.72 -17.25
N GLN A 42 2.50 -10.14 -17.65
CA GLN A 42 2.06 -10.22 -19.05
C GLN A 42 1.28 -8.98 -19.50
N MET A 43 0.88 -8.10 -18.56
CA MET A 43 0.17 -6.87 -18.90
C MET A 43 1.05 -5.96 -19.77
N THR A 44 0.43 -5.31 -20.74
CA THR A 44 1.07 -4.33 -21.64
C THR A 44 0.47 -2.94 -21.56
N GLU A 45 -0.64 -2.81 -20.85
CA GLU A 45 -1.39 -1.58 -20.60
C GLU A 45 -2.05 -1.68 -19.22
N VAL A 46 -2.40 -0.54 -18.62
CA VAL A 46 -3.18 -0.51 -17.37
C VAL A 46 -4.65 -0.46 -17.75
N LYS A 47 -5.40 -1.50 -17.41
CA LYS A 47 -6.84 -1.58 -17.68
C LYS A 47 -7.64 -1.23 -16.45
N MET A 48 -8.91 -0.85 -16.66
CA MET A 48 -9.82 -0.63 -15.55
C MET A 48 -10.12 -1.94 -14.82
N HIS A 49 -10.53 -1.82 -13.56
CA HIS A 49 -10.92 -2.94 -12.71
C HIS A 49 -11.95 -3.85 -13.40
N GLU A 50 -12.99 -3.25 -13.99
CA GLU A 50 -14.10 -3.96 -14.60
C GLU A 50 -13.67 -4.79 -15.82
N GLU A 51 -12.80 -4.24 -16.67
CA GLU A 51 -12.24 -4.96 -17.81
C GLU A 51 -11.42 -6.19 -17.37
N LEU A 52 -10.62 -6.04 -16.31
CA LEU A 52 -9.84 -7.15 -15.77
C LEU A 52 -10.71 -8.16 -15.01
N LEU A 53 -11.82 -7.71 -14.41
CA LEU A 53 -12.74 -8.56 -13.68
C LEU A 53 -13.52 -9.45 -14.66
N ASP A 54 -14.03 -8.87 -15.74
CA ASP A 54 -14.72 -9.59 -16.82
C ASP A 54 -13.78 -10.59 -17.52
N ALA A 55 -12.49 -10.25 -17.63
CA ALA A 55 -11.46 -11.14 -18.16
C ALA A 55 -10.97 -12.20 -17.16
N GLY A 56 -11.42 -12.16 -15.90
CA GLY A 56 -10.95 -13.06 -14.83
C GLY A 56 -9.49 -12.88 -14.42
N VAL A 57 -8.90 -11.72 -14.73
CA VAL A 57 -7.50 -11.38 -14.44
C VAL A 57 -7.33 -10.78 -13.04
N VAL A 58 -8.28 -9.94 -12.62
CA VAL A 58 -8.34 -9.44 -11.24
C VAL A 58 -9.33 -10.29 -10.45
N THR A 59 -8.93 -10.75 -9.28
CA THR A 59 -9.75 -11.61 -8.41
C THR A 59 -9.70 -11.12 -6.97
N GLU A 60 -10.71 -11.50 -6.19
CA GLU A 60 -10.68 -11.30 -4.74
C GLU A 60 -9.47 -12.03 -4.13
N PHE A 61 -8.75 -11.33 -3.26
CA PHE A 61 -7.55 -11.81 -2.60
C PHE A 61 -7.90 -12.47 -1.26
N ASP A 62 -7.34 -13.65 -1.05
CA ASP A 62 -7.31 -14.33 0.23
C ASP A 62 -5.85 -14.65 0.62
N GLU A 63 -5.54 -14.59 1.91
CA GLU A 63 -4.18 -14.85 2.41
C GLU A 63 -3.71 -16.30 2.15
N ILE A 64 -4.63 -17.24 1.89
CA ILE A 64 -4.26 -18.61 1.45
C ILE A 64 -3.64 -18.63 0.06
N MET A 65 -3.87 -17.60 -0.77
CA MET A 65 -3.33 -17.52 -2.13
C MET A 65 -1.84 -17.13 -2.16
N GLY A 66 -1.33 -16.61 -1.04
CA GLY A 66 0.06 -16.23 -0.87
C GLY A 66 0.22 -14.81 -0.34
N ASN A 67 1.21 -14.09 -0.86
CA ASN A 67 1.61 -12.77 -0.38
C ASN A 67 1.06 -11.68 -1.31
N ALA A 68 0.53 -10.61 -0.71
CA ALA A 68 0.14 -9.43 -1.47
C ALA A 68 1.19 -8.31 -1.43
N MET A 69 1.25 -7.57 -2.53
CA MET A 69 2.07 -6.38 -2.74
C MET A 69 1.16 -5.19 -2.98
N PHE A 70 1.20 -4.20 -2.08
CA PHE A 70 0.52 -2.92 -2.27
C PHE A 70 1.42 -1.98 -3.07
N VAL A 71 0.96 -1.48 -4.20
CA VAL A 71 1.71 -0.52 -5.02
C VAL A 71 1.15 0.88 -4.81
N SER A 72 1.87 1.69 -4.03
CA SER A 72 1.64 3.12 -3.86
C SER A 72 2.42 3.88 -4.92
N HIS A 73 1.75 4.76 -5.66
CA HIS A 73 2.33 5.46 -6.79
C HIS A 73 1.63 6.80 -7.02
N GLN A 74 2.28 7.69 -7.77
CA GLN A 74 1.68 8.94 -8.21
C GLN A 74 1.26 8.80 -9.67
N TRP A 75 0.00 9.12 -9.97
CA TRP A 75 -0.54 9.13 -11.33
C TRP A 75 0.29 10.04 -12.25
N LEU A 76 0.53 9.57 -13.47
CA LEU A 76 1.28 10.26 -14.53
C LEU A 76 0.43 11.20 -15.38
N SER A 77 -0.88 11.20 -15.20
CA SER A 77 -1.80 12.12 -15.87
C SER A 77 -3.04 12.34 -15.02
N ASP A 78 -3.80 13.39 -15.31
CA ASP A 78 -5.01 13.72 -14.54
C ASP A 78 -6.16 12.72 -14.82
N ALA A 79 -6.12 12.07 -15.99
CA ALA A 79 -7.18 11.15 -16.45
C ALA A 79 -6.83 9.66 -16.29
N HIS A 80 -5.54 9.32 -16.18
CA HIS A 80 -5.09 7.93 -16.19
C HIS A 80 -3.80 7.77 -15.36
N PRO A 81 -3.67 6.71 -14.55
CA PRO A 81 -2.53 6.49 -13.68
C PRO A 81 -1.20 6.35 -14.42
N ASP A 82 -1.17 5.61 -15.54
CA ASP A 82 0.04 5.34 -16.30
C ASP A 82 -0.27 5.21 -17.81
N PRO A 83 -0.53 6.34 -18.51
CA PRO A 83 -1.08 6.32 -19.87
C PRO A 83 -0.14 5.72 -20.92
N TYR A 84 1.15 5.59 -20.59
CA TYR A 84 2.17 5.03 -21.48
C TYR A 84 2.74 3.71 -20.97
N PHE A 85 2.16 3.13 -19.92
CA PHE A 85 2.61 1.88 -19.29
C PHE A 85 4.11 1.90 -18.90
N GLN A 86 4.58 3.05 -18.40
CA GLN A 86 5.99 3.29 -18.07
C GLN A 86 6.31 2.95 -16.61
N GLN A 87 5.43 3.34 -15.68
CA GLN A 87 5.57 3.01 -14.27
C GLN A 87 5.40 1.50 -14.04
N LEU A 88 4.34 0.91 -14.59
CA LEU A 88 4.08 -0.52 -14.43
C LEU A 88 5.15 -1.38 -15.09
N ARG A 89 5.64 -0.98 -16.27
CA ARG A 89 6.79 -1.65 -16.89
C ARG A 89 8.04 -1.58 -16.02
N THR A 90 8.30 -0.44 -15.38
CA THR A 90 9.41 -0.32 -14.43
C THR A 90 9.26 -1.29 -13.26
N LEU A 91 8.04 -1.45 -12.73
CA LEU A 91 7.76 -2.44 -11.68
C LEU A 91 7.92 -3.88 -12.17
N GLN A 92 7.41 -4.21 -13.37
CA GLN A 92 7.59 -5.53 -13.99
C GLN A 92 9.07 -5.88 -14.15
N ASP A 93 9.87 -4.94 -14.67
CA ASP A 93 11.30 -5.14 -14.90
C ASP A 93 12.07 -5.25 -13.58
N ALA A 94 11.69 -4.46 -12.56
CA ALA A 94 12.24 -4.60 -11.21
C ALA A 94 11.94 -5.97 -10.60
N LEU A 95 10.69 -6.45 -10.68
CA LEU A 95 10.30 -7.78 -10.18
C LEU A 95 11.07 -8.89 -10.90
N LYS A 96 11.16 -8.83 -12.23
CA LYS A 96 11.95 -9.79 -13.04
C LYS A 96 13.40 -9.81 -12.59
N ASN A 97 14.00 -8.64 -12.41
CA ASN A 97 15.40 -8.53 -11.97
C ASN A 97 15.62 -9.05 -10.55
N MET A 98 14.68 -8.79 -9.63
CA MET A 98 14.76 -9.30 -8.25
C MET A 98 14.61 -10.81 -8.17
N VAL A 99 13.68 -11.40 -8.94
CA VAL A 99 13.50 -12.86 -9.02
C VAL A 99 14.69 -13.54 -9.69
N ALA A 100 15.23 -12.94 -10.76
CA ALA A 100 16.43 -13.44 -11.43
C ALA A 100 17.72 -13.25 -10.61
N GLY A 101 17.67 -12.46 -9.52
CA GLY A 101 18.83 -12.12 -8.70
C GLY A 101 19.82 -11.14 -9.35
N THR A 102 19.44 -10.53 -10.48
CA THR A 102 20.24 -9.50 -11.18
C THR A 102 20.14 -8.13 -10.51
N SER A 103 19.08 -7.91 -9.72
CA SER A 103 18.94 -6.76 -8.81
C SER A 103 18.52 -7.22 -7.42
N LYS A 104 18.76 -6.38 -6.41
CA LYS A 104 18.45 -6.67 -5.00
C LYS A 104 17.88 -5.42 -4.33
N VAL A 105 17.11 -5.64 -3.27
CA VAL A 105 16.67 -4.55 -2.39
C VAL A 105 17.79 -4.22 -1.41
N TYR A 106 18.30 -2.99 -1.49
CA TYR A 106 19.40 -2.53 -0.63
C TYR A 106 18.89 -1.87 0.65
N LEU A 107 19.59 -2.09 1.76
CA LEU A 107 19.40 -1.31 2.98
C LEU A 107 20.17 0.01 2.83
N PRO A 108 19.53 1.19 2.97
CA PRO A 108 20.27 2.45 2.92
C PRO A 108 21.33 2.50 4.01
N VAL A 109 22.52 3.00 3.67
CA VAL A 109 23.68 3.07 4.58
C VAL A 109 23.33 3.75 5.91
N CYS A 110 22.62 4.88 5.87
CA CYS A 110 22.17 5.58 7.07
C CYS A 110 21.25 4.71 7.95
N SER A 111 20.42 3.85 7.35
CA SER A 111 19.58 2.92 8.10
C SER A 111 20.42 1.85 8.81
N GLU A 112 21.46 1.32 8.15
CA GLU A 112 22.36 0.33 8.75
C GLU A 112 23.17 0.92 9.90
N ILE A 113 23.66 2.16 9.75
CA ILE A 113 24.42 2.86 10.80
C ILE A 113 23.56 3.12 12.04
N LEU A 114 22.33 3.60 11.86
CA LEU A 114 21.48 4.03 12.98
C LEU A 114 20.74 2.87 13.66
N ASN A 115 20.27 1.90 12.87
CA ASN A 115 19.35 0.86 13.34
C ASN A 115 19.95 -0.55 13.27
N GLY A 116 21.19 -0.68 12.79
CA GLY A 116 21.82 -1.97 12.52
C GLY A 116 21.30 -2.64 11.24
N ARG A 117 21.83 -3.84 10.97
CA ARG A 117 21.42 -4.64 9.81
C ARG A 117 19.98 -5.12 9.96
N ARG A 118 19.21 -4.95 8.90
CA ARG A 118 17.87 -5.51 8.74
C ARG A 118 17.86 -6.51 7.60
N ARG A 119 17.01 -7.53 7.70
CA ARG A 119 16.76 -8.45 6.57
C ARG A 119 16.18 -7.64 5.41
N CYS A 120 16.76 -7.78 4.23
CA CYS A 120 16.14 -7.37 2.98
C CYS A 120 15.36 -8.56 2.37
N PRO A 121 14.29 -8.30 1.60
CA PRO A 121 13.63 -9.34 0.83
C PRO A 121 14.59 -9.88 -0.24
N THR A 122 14.41 -11.15 -0.57
CA THR A 122 15.23 -11.96 -1.46
C THR A 122 14.39 -12.43 -2.64
N ALA A 123 15.03 -13.03 -3.66
CA ALA A 123 14.33 -13.57 -4.83
C ALA A 123 13.16 -14.51 -4.44
N ASN A 124 13.36 -15.35 -3.43
CA ASN A 124 12.34 -16.30 -2.95
C ASN A 124 11.09 -15.61 -2.41
N ASP A 125 11.22 -14.41 -1.84
CA ASP A 125 10.10 -13.65 -1.30
C ASP A 125 9.15 -13.15 -2.43
N PHE A 126 9.63 -13.12 -3.68
CA PHE A 126 8.87 -12.68 -4.86
C PHE A 126 8.54 -13.82 -5.85
N ALA A 127 9.11 -15.01 -5.66
CA ALA A 127 9.12 -16.05 -6.70
C ALA A 127 7.79 -16.80 -6.90
N SER A 128 6.92 -16.86 -5.88
CA SER A 128 5.66 -17.61 -5.96
C SER A 128 4.56 -17.04 -5.08
N GLY A 129 3.31 -17.12 -5.55
CA GLY A 129 2.13 -16.70 -4.78
C GLY A 129 2.04 -15.19 -4.55
N LEU A 130 2.74 -14.39 -5.34
CA LEU A 130 2.70 -12.93 -5.24
C LEU A 130 1.47 -12.37 -5.96
N HIS A 131 0.73 -11.49 -5.30
CA HIS A 131 -0.48 -10.84 -5.80
C HIS A 131 -0.29 -9.33 -5.74
N VAL A 132 -0.59 -8.63 -6.83
CA VAL A 132 -0.37 -7.19 -6.96
C VAL A 132 -1.68 -6.46 -6.74
N TRP A 133 -1.68 -5.56 -5.77
CA TRP A 133 -2.73 -4.57 -5.58
C TRP A 133 -2.27 -3.24 -6.18
N TYR A 134 -3.11 -2.64 -7.03
CA TYR A 134 -2.85 -1.36 -7.67
C TYR A 134 -4.17 -0.61 -7.78
N ASP A 135 -4.20 0.64 -7.32
CA ASP A 135 -5.44 1.42 -7.13
C ASP A 135 -6.39 1.39 -8.34
N TYR A 136 -5.89 1.48 -9.56
CA TYR A 136 -6.74 1.59 -10.75
C TYR A 136 -7.47 0.29 -11.11
N PHE A 137 -6.80 -0.86 -11.02
CA PHE A 137 -7.41 -2.14 -11.37
C PHE A 137 -7.90 -2.94 -10.15
N SER A 138 -7.54 -2.53 -8.94
CA SER A 138 -8.03 -3.12 -7.69
C SER A 138 -9.25 -2.41 -7.11
N ILE A 139 -9.56 -1.20 -7.61
CA ILE A 139 -10.74 -0.42 -7.21
C ILE A 139 -11.62 -0.19 -8.45
N PRO A 140 -12.94 -0.40 -8.35
CA PRO A 140 -13.89 -0.07 -9.42
C PRO A 140 -13.74 1.38 -9.91
N GLN A 141 -13.71 1.57 -11.24
CA GLN A 141 -13.52 2.90 -11.86
C GLN A 141 -14.82 3.49 -12.41
N ASN A 142 -15.86 2.68 -12.57
CA ASN A 142 -17.15 3.12 -13.09
C ASN A 142 -17.77 4.26 -12.26
N ALA A 143 -18.44 5.18 -12.96
CA ALA A 143 -18.96 6.43 -12.41
C ALA A 143 -20.49 6.49 -12.29
N ASP A 144 -21.21 5.40 -12.57
CA ASP A 144 -22.65 5.34 -12.31
C ASP A 144 -22.95 5.42 -10.81
N GLY A 145 -24.14 5.88 -10.44
CA GLY A 145 -24.45 6.24 -9.05
C GLY A 145 -24.23 5.11 -8.04
N HIS A 146 -24.48 3.85 -8.44
CA HIS A 146 -24.20 2.69 -7.59
C HIS A 146 -22.70 2.37 -7.54
N ALA A 147 -21.99 2.37 -8.68
CA ALA A 147 -20.55 2.15 -8.71
C ALA A 147 -19.76 3.23 -7.96
N SER A 148 -20.25 4.47 -7.93
CA SER A 148 -19.62 5.56 -7.16
C SER A 148 -19.57 5.25 -5.65
N LEU A 149 -20.65 4.69 -5.08
CA LEU A 149 -20.67 4.26 -3.68
C LEU A 149 -19.73 3.08 -3.44
N VAL A 150 -19.74 2.10 -4.35
CA VAL A 150 -18.84 0.93 -4.27
C VAL A 150 -17.37 1.37 -4.31
N ARG A 151 -17.03 2.29 -5.23
CA ARG A 151 -15.70 2.89 -5.34
C ARG A 151 -15.32 3.62 -4.06
N GLN A 152 -16.24 4.40 -3.47
CA GLN A 152 -15.97 5.09 -2.22
C GLN A 152 -15.69 4.10 -1.09
N ASN A 153 -16.47 3.03 -0.95
CA ASN A 153 -16.22 1.98 0.06
C ASN A 153 -14.87 1.30 -0.15
N ALA A 154 -14.49 1.04 -1.41
CA ALA A 154 -13.18 0.49 -1.76
C ALA A 154 -12.03 1.44 -1.40
N ILE A 155 -12.17 2.74 -1.65
CA ILE A 155 -11.21 3.78 -1.25
C ILE A 155 -11.09 3.84 0.28
N GLN A 156 -12.21 3.81 1.02
CA GLN A 156 -12.19 3.82 2.48
C GLN A 156 -11.52 2.58 3.08
N SER A 157 -11.48 1.47 2.33
CA SER A 157 -10.87 0.20 2.75
C SER A 157 -9.36 0.10 2.43
N ILE A 158 -8.75 1.12 1.78
CA ILE A 158 -7.31 1.15 1.44
C ILE A 158 -6.41 0.79 2.63
N PRO A 159 -6.58 1.35 3.85
CA PRO A 159 -5.73 1.01 4.99
C PRO A 159 -5.78 -0.49 5.35
N SER A 160 -6.94 -1.10 5.24
CA SER A 160 -7.13 -2.53 5.47
C SER A 160 -6.39 -3.37 4.43
N TYR A 161 -6.36 -2.94 3.15
CA TYR A 161 -5.56 -3.60 2.11
C TYR A 161 -4.08 -3.49 2.41
N VAL A 162 -3.61 -2.31 2.78
CA VAL A 162 -2.21 -2.06 3.16
C VAL A 162 -1.78 -2.98 4.32
N ALA A 163 -2.65 -3.17 5.33
CA ALA A 163 -2.38 -4.04 6.46
C ALA A 163 -2.28 -5.52 6.09
N ARG A 164 -2.97 -5.95 5.02
CA ARG A 164 -2.94 -7.33 4.50
C ARG A 164 -1.73 -7.61 3.60
N CYS A 165 -1.08 -6.59 3.05
CA CYS A 165 0.07 -6.77 2.17
C CYS A 165 1.38 -7.11 2.91
N GLU A 166 2.21 -7.98 2.33
CA GLU A 166 3.58 -8.24 2.82
C GLU A 166 4.56 -7.18 2.33
N PHE A 167 4.38 -6.72 1.10
CA PHE A 167 5.23 -5.71 0.48
C PHE A 167 4.42 -4.43 0.31
N PHE A 168 4.97 -3.31 0.78
CA PHE A 168 4.48 -1.98 0.43
C PHE A 168 5.52 -1.36 -0.51
N ILE A 169 5.13 -1.13 -1.76
CA ILE A 169 5.99 -0.57 -2.78
C ILE A 169 5.68 0.91 -2.92
N VAL A 170 6.70 1.74 -2.77
CA VAL A 170 6.70 3.12 -3.22
C VAL A 170 7.27 3.11 -4.64
N LEU A 171 6.38 3.13 -5.64
CA LEU A 171 6.75 3.13 -7.04
C LEU A 171 6.85 4.58 -7.52
N CYS A 172 8.08 5.08 -7.63
CA CYS A 172 8.36 6.48 -7.93
C CYS A 172 9.48 6.69 -8.96
N PRO A 173 9.43 6.03 -10.14
CA PRO A 173 10.39 6.28 -11.20
C PRO A 173 10.24 7.70 -11.76
N ALA A 174 11.36 8.24 -12.25
CA ALA A 174 11.45 9.60 -12.76
C ALA A 174 10.83 9.73 -14.16
N PHE A 175 9.53 10.00 -14.20
CA PHE A 175 8.79 10.29 -15.44
C PHE A 175 8.14 11.66 -15.39
N ARG A 176 7.97 12.28 -16.57
CA ARG A 176 7.27 13.56 -16.70
C ARG A 176 5.77 13.33 -16.60
N HIS A 177 5.10 14.07 -15.72
CA HIS A 177 3.64 14.08 -15.70
C HIS A 177 3.13 14.66 -17.03
N ARG A 178 2.16 14.00 -17.67
CA ARG A 178 1.67 14.39 -19.00
C ARG A 178 1.06 15.79 -18.99
N ASP A 179 0.24 16.06 -17.98
CA ASP A 179 -0.60 17.26 -17.92
C ASP A 179 -0.02 18.37 -17.01
N GLN A 180 1.12 18.10 -16.35
CA GLN A 180 1.75 19.02 -15.41
C GLN A 180 3.21 19.22 -15.81
N GLU A 181 3.75 20.42 -15.64
CA GLU A 181 5.16 20.72 -15.95
C GLU A 181 6.11 20.24 -14.84
N ARG A 182 5.96 18.99 -14.39
CA ARG A 182 6.79 18.41 -13.33
C ARG A 182 7.24 16.99 -13.65
N THR A 183 8.41 16.64 -13.16
CA THR A 183 8.92 15.26 -13.14
C THR A 183 8.60 14.64 -11.79
N LEU A 184 8.02 13.45 -11.80
CA LEU A 184 7.69 12.70 -10.60
C LEU A 184 8.97 12.11 -9.99
N SER A 185 8.98 11.94 -8.68
CA SER A 185 10.07 11.31 -7.93
C SER A 185 9.57 10.83 -6.57
N HIS A 186 10.46 10.21 -5.78
CA HIS A 186 10.16 9.87 -4.40
C HIS A 186 9.73 11.10 -3.57
N ALA A 187 10.32 12.28 -3.84
CA ALA A 187 9.95 13.52 -3.15
C ALA A 187 8.52 13.96 -3.50
N THR A 188 8.15 13.93 -4.78
CA THR A 188 6.80 14.34 -5.21
C THR A 188 5.73 13.35 -4.76
N TRP A 189 6.06 12.06 -4.71
CA TRP A 189 5.21 11.04 -4.10
C TRP A 189 4.96 11.37 -2.62
N GLY A 190 6.02 11.75 -1.89
CA GLY A 190 5.95 12.17 -0.50
C GLY A 190 5.16 13.46 -0.25
N GLU A 191 4.77 14.22 -1.28
CA GLU A 191 3.87 15.38 -1.14
C GLU A 191 2.40 14.97 -1.15
N ARG A 192 2.04 13.81 -1.71
CA ARG A 192 0.65 13.40 -1.95
C ARG A 192 -0.01 12.90 -0.66
N GLY A 193 -1.17 13.45 -0.33
CA GLY A 193 -1.90 13.11 0.89
C GLY A 193 -2.32 11.63 0.96
N TRP A 194 -2.83 11.06 -0.14
CA TRP A 194 -3.15 9.62 -0.22
C TRP A 194 -1.91 8.74 -0.03
N CYS A 195 -0.79 9.05 -0.70
CA CYS A 195 0.46 8.31 -0.56
C CYS A 195 1.01 8.34 0.88
N ARG A 196 0.92 9.50 1.55
CA ARG A 196 1.25 9.62 2.98
C ARG A 196 0.31 8.79 3.86
N THR A 197 -0.98 8.75 3.54
CA THR A 197 -2.00 7.97 4.26
C THR A 197 -1.71 6.49 4.16
N GLU A 198 -1.43 5.99 2.95
CA GLU A 198 -1.06 4.60 2.69
C GLU A 198 0.20 4.21 3.46
N ARG A 199 1.22 5.07 3.47
CA ARG A 199 2.44 4.87 4.27
C ARG A 199 2.15 4.83 5.77
N ALA A 200 1.32 5.74 6.28
CA ALA A 200 0.94 5.76 7.69
C ALA A 200 0.18 4.49 8.08
N ALA A 201 -0.79 4.04 7.28
CA ALA A 201 -1.49 2.78 7.47
C ALA A 201 -0.53 1.59 7.52
N ARG A 202 0.50 1.60 6.66
CA ARG A 202 1.55 0.59 6.68
C ARG A 202 2.33 0.58 7.98
N GLU A 203 2.71 1.76 8.47
CA GLU A 203 3.51 1.90 9.70
C GLU A 203 2.74 1.49 10.95
N LEU A 204 1.42 1.70 10.96
CA LEU A 204 0.53 1.32 12.05
C LEU A 204 0.04 -0.14 11.97
N SER A 205 0.19 -0.80 10.82
CA SER A 205 -0.31 -2.16 10.62
C SER A 205 0.34 -3.18 11.56
N THR A 206 -0.49 -3.99 12.23
CA THR A 206 -0.06 -5.05 13.15
C THR A 206 -0.07 -6.41 12.43
N ARG A 207 1.00 -6.76 11.71
CA ARG A 207 1.10 -8.11 11.13
C ARG A 207 1.71 -9.12 12.09
N SER A 208 1.00 -10.23 12.28
CA SER A 208 1.32 -11.30 13.23
C SER A 208 2.55 -12.15 12.85
N ARG A 209 3.04 -12.08 11.60
CA ARG A 209 4.14 -12.91 11.07
C ARG A 209 5.53 -12.24 11.06
N GLY A 210 5.70 -11.10 11.74
CA GLY A 210 6.95 -10.33 11.71
C GLY A 210 6.97 -9.34 10.54
N GLY A 211 7.37 -8.10 10.84
CA GLY A 211 7.05 -6.91 10.05
C GLY A 211 7.36 -7.00 8.55
N GLY A 212 6.44 -6.48 7.73
CA GLY A 212 6.61 -6.47 6.29
C GLY A 212 7.55 -5.37 5.78
N TYR A 213 7.78 -5.38 4.47
CA TYR A 213 8.74 -4.48 3.81
C TYR A 213 8.09 -3.20 3.31
N VAL A 214 8.84 -2.11 3.34
CA VAL A 214 8.55 -0.88 2.59
C VAL A 214 9.71 -0.68 1.63
N ILE A 215 9.46 -0.85 0.34
CA ILE A 215 10.48 -0.88 -0.71
C ILE A 215 10.23 0.30 -1.64
N VAL A 216 11.23 1.14 -1.84
CA VAL A 216 11.22 2.23 -2.81
C VAL A 216 11.81 1.71 -4.11
N ILE A 217 11.08 1.87 -5.21
CA ILE A 217 11.50 1.49 -6.56
C ILE A 217 11.55 2.76 -7.41
N GLU A 218 12.76 3.22 -7.70
CA GLU A 218 13.02 4.39 -8.57
C GLU A 218 13.39 3.98 -9.99
N SER A 219 13.84 2.73 -10.18
CA SER A 219 14.10 2.15 -11.50
C SER A 219 14.04 0.62 -11.46
N ALA A 220 14.18 -0.02 -12.62
CA ALA A 220 14.25 -1.48 -12.75
C ALA A 220 15.45 -2.10 -12.00
N THR A 221 16.47 -1.31 -11.62
CA THR A 221 17.68 -1.79 -10.93
C THR A 221 17.99 -1.03 -9.64
N HIS A 222 17.16 -0.06 -9.26
CA HIS A 222 17.33 0.74 -8.04
C HIS A 222 16.15 0.49 -7.10
N GLN A 223 16.33 -0.49 -6.20
CA GLN A 223 15.37 -0.81 -5.15
C GLN A 223 16.02 -0.69 -3.77
N THR A 224 15.38 0.04 -2.86
CA THR A 224 15.89 0.23 -1.50
C THR A 224 14.80 0.02 -0.45
N LEU A 225 15.18 -0.39 0.76
CA LEU A 225 14.27 -0.31 1.89
C LEU A 225 14.08 1.17 2.26
N MET A 226 12.85 1.57 2.53
CA MET A 226 12.57 2.94 2.95
C MET A 226 13.26 3.26 4.28
N TRP A 227 14.00 4.36 4.32
CA TRP A 227 14.62 4.86 5.55
C TRP A 227 13.55 5.40 6.50
N THR A 228 13.62 4.98 7.76
CA THR A 228 12.63 5.33 8.80
C THR A 228 12.73 6.78 9.26
N GLY A 229 13.79 7.52 8.92
CA GLY A 229 13.91 8.94 9.29
C GLY A 229 12.93 9.84 8.54
N ASN A 230 12.49 9.46 7.34
CA ASN A 230 11.47 10.19 6.56
C ASN A 230 10.08 10.16 7.22
N ARG A 231 9.88 9.40 8.30
CA ARG A 231 8.56 9.22 8.93
C ARG A 231 8.07 10.43 9.72
N MET A 232 8.98 11.30 10.15
CA MET A 232 8.69 12.31 11.18
C MET A 232 8.13 13.64 10.64
N SER A 233 8.17 13.88 9.32
CA SER A 233 7.80 15.19 8.73
C SER A 233 6.57 15.17 7.82
N ASP A 234 6.02 13.99 7.50
CA ASP A 234 5.09 13.84 6.38
C ASP A 234 3.70 13.41 6.86
N ALA A 235 3.04 14.26 7.64
CA ALA A 235 1.69 14.00 8.13
C ALA A 235 0.69 13.88 6.95
N PRO A 236 -0.21 12.87 6.94
CA PRO A 236 -1.18 12.69 5.86
C PRO A 236 -2.06 13.92 5.59
N GLY A 237 -2.54 14.58 6.65
CA GLY A 237 -3.40 15.76 6.55
C GLY A 237 -2.72 17.00 5.97
N GLU A 238 -1.38 17.06 5.95
CA GLU A 238 -0.58 18.14 5.36
C GLU A 238 -0.21 17.89 3.89
N GLY A 239 -0.60 16.74 3.33
CA GLY A 239 -0.34 16.42 1.94
C GLY A 239 -1.17 17.26 0.95
N ALA A 240 -0.76 17.18 -0.31
CA ALA A 240 -1.47 17.70 -1.47
C ALA A 240 -2.58 16.72 -1.89
N PHE A 241 -3.79 17.26 -2.12
CA PHE A 241 -4.97 16.54 -2.54
C PHE A 241 -5.50 17.11 -3.85
N THR A 242 -5.98 16.23 -4.73
CA THR A 242 -6.72 16.66 -5.92
C THR A 242 -8.11 17.14 -5.55
N LEU A 243 -8.75 16.47 -4.57
CA LEU A 243 -10.05 16.83 -4.02
C LEU A 243 -9.87 17.16 -2.53
N ASP A 244 -10.14 18.41 -2.14
CA ASP A 244 -9.99 18.82 -0.73
C ASP A 244 -10.92 18.04 0.23
N ALA A 245 -12.03 17.49 -0.28
CA ALA A 245 -12.90 16.61 0.49
C ALA A 245 -12.18 15.35 1.02
N ASP A 246 -11.19 14.84 0.27
CA ASP A 246 -10.41 13.68 0.68
C ASP A 246 -9.59 13.96 1.94
N ARG A 247 -9.17 15.22 2.16
CA ARG A 247 -8.40 15.62 3.34
C ARG A 247 -9.17 15.33 4.63
N VAL A 248 -10.47 15.64 4.63
CA VAL A 248 -11.36 15.41 5.78
C VAL A 248 -11.59 13.92 5.99
N GLY A 249 -11.86 13.18 4.90
CA GLY A 249 -12.03 11.73 4.93
C GLY A 249 -10.81 11.01 5.50
N ILE A 250 -9.61 11.37 5.02
CA ILE A 250 -8.34 10.83 5.50
C ILE A 250 -8.07 11.20 6.96
N GLY A 251 -8.38 12.42 7.38
CA GLY A 251 -8.25 12.82 8.77
C GLY A 251 -9.06 11.92 9.71
N SER A 252 -10.32 11.63 9.34
CA SER A 252 -11.16 10.68 10.08
C SER A 252 -10.59 9.27 10.04
N MET A 253 -10.14 8.80 8.86
CA MET A 253 -9.59 7.47 8.66
C MET A 253 -8.34 7.23 9.53
N ILE A 254 -7.37 8.15 9.50
CA ILE A 254 -6.10 8.04 10.24
C ILE A 254 -6.30 8.08 11.75
N THR A 255 -7.23 8.89 12.25
CA THR A 255 -7.49 9.01 13.69
C THR A 255 -8.25 7.81 14.28
N GLN A 256 -8.77 6.93 13.43
CA GLN A 256 -9.49 5.72 13.81
C GLN A 256 -8.67 4.43 13.64
N MET A 257 -7.45 4.52 13.09
CA MET A 257 -6.49 3.40 13.00
C MET A 257 -5.86 3.07 14.35
#